data_AF-A4A391-F1
#
_entry.id   AF-A4A391-F1
#
_cell.length_a   1.000
_cell.length_b   1.000
_cell.length_c   1.000
_cell.angle_alpha   90.00
_cell.angle_beta   90.00
_cell.angle_gamma   90.00
#
_symmetry.space_group_name_H-M   'P 1'
#
loop_
_entity.id
_entity.type
_entity.pdbx_description
1 polymer ?
#
loop_
_entity_poly.entity_id
_entity_poly.type
_entity_poly.pdbx_seq_one_letter_code
_entity_poly.pdbx_strand_id
1 'polypeptide(L)'
;MHRFNKSQQDAFLPFVENGTLILIGATTENPAFELNSALLSRARVYRLHSLTAQELGMILRRGEAQLSLTLTEAQREGIALAADGDARRALNLLELAMSLSGEDGRLDEAGFEEVLRGSPRRFDKNGDNFYDQISALHKAVRGSSPDAALYWYCRMLDGGCDSLYLARRVIRMASEDIGNADPRALSLSLDAWQTLERLGSPEGELALAQAITYLASVPKSNAVYTAFKAAQRAVAEGGSDEVPIHLRNAPTKLAKAEGHGADYRYAHDETDAFAAGESYFPESLHGSRFYEPTDRGLEGRIKARLHDLRVRDRLASRRRYS
;
A
#
# COMPACT_ATOMS: atom_id res chain seq x y z
N MET A 1 4.37 -23.18 7.43
CA MET A 1 2.92 -23.48 7.43
C MET A 1 2.15 -22.70 6.36
N HIS A 2 2.47 -21.43 6.09
CA HIS A 2 1.77 -20.60 5.10
C HIS A 2 1.74 -21.16 3.66
N ARG A 3 2.65 -22.07 3.29
CA ARG A 3 2.68 -22.69 1.95
C ARG A 3 1.63 -23.79 1.74
N PHE A 4 0.95 -24.21 2.80
CA PHE A 4 -0.10 -25.23 2.70
C PHE A 4 -1.44 -24.58 2.39
N ASN A 5 -2.14 -25.12 1.41
CA ASN A 5 -3.51 -24.71 1.14
C ASN A 5 -4.45 -25.17 2.27
N LYS A 6 -5.69 -24.68 2.23
CA LYS A 6 -6.66 -24.93 3.31
C LYS A 6 -6.90 -26.43 3.57
N SER A 7 -7.03 -27.25 2.53
CA SER A 7 -7.27 -28.69 2.70
C SER A 7 -6.05 -29.43 3.26
N GLN A 8 -4.84 -29.02 2.90
CA GLN A 8 -3.60 -29.54 3.50
C GLN A 8 -3.49 -29.17 4.97
N GLN A 9 -3.93 -27.97 5.35
CA GLN A 9 -3.97 -27.53 6.74
C GLN A 9 -5.03 -28.31 7.55
N ASP A 10 -6.23 -28.49 7.01
CA ASP A 10 -7.32 -29.23 7.67
C ASP A 10 -6.96 -30.71 7.95
N ALA A 11 -6.10 -31.31 7.13
CA ALA A 11 -5.64 -32.69 7.31
C ALA A 11 -4.92 -32.94 8.64
N PHE A 12 -4.34 -31.89 9.27
CA PHE A 12 -3.66 -32.02 10.56
C PHE A 12 -4.62 -31.99 11.76
N LEU A 13 -5.84 -31.47 11.61
CA LEU A 13 -6.76 -31.22 12.74
C LEU A 13 -7.08 -32.49 13.57
N PRO A 14 -7.45 -33.63 12.97
CA PRO A 14 -7.83 -34.81 13.76
C PRO A 14 -6.70 -35.31 14.66
N PHE A 15 -5.45 -35.21 14.19
CA PHE A 15 -4.25 -35.68 14.90
C PHE A 15 -3.78 -34.70 15.98
N VAL A 16 -4.07 -33.41 15.82
CA VAL A 16 -3.83 -32.40 16.86
C VAL A 16 -4.89 -32.53 17.96
N GLU A 17 -6.16 -32.74 17.59
CA GLU A 17 -7.27 -32.84 18.54
C GLU A 17 -7.22 -34.09 19.41
N ASN A 18 -6.86 -35.23 18.84
CA ASN A 18 -6.75 -36.50 19.58
C ASN A 18 -5.40 -36.66 20.32
N GLY A 19 -4.53 -35.64 20.25
CA GLY A 19 -3.23 -35.62 20.93
C GLY A 19 -2.15 -36.51 20.30
N THR A 20 -2.36 -37.06 19.10
CA THR A 20 -1.35 -37.87 18.40
C THR A 20 -0.13 -37.03 18.02
N LEU A 21 -0.32 -35.75 17.68
CA LEU A 21 0.73 -34.84 17.26
C LEU A 21 0.71 -33.52 18.05
N ILE A 22 1.90 -33.04 18.42
CA ILE A 22 2.12 -31.65 18.83
C ILE A 22 2.59 -30.88 17.60
N LEU A 23 1.74 -29.99 17.08
CA LEU A 23 2.08 -29.19 15.90
C LEU A 23 2.84 -27.92 16.28
N ILE A 24 4.08 -27.81 15.84
CA ILE A 24 4.89 -26.59 15.94
C ILE A 24 5.06 -26.00 14.54
N GLY A 25 4.34 -24.92 14.25
CA GLY A 25 4.41 -24.23 12.96
C GLY A 25 5.32 -23.00 13.02
N ALA A 26 6.19 -22.85 12.03
CA ALA A 26 6.95 -21.63 11.79
C ALA A 26 6.47 -20.93 10.50
N THR A 27 6.48 -19.59 10.52
CA THR A 27 6.14 -18.72 9.39
C THR A 27 6.79 -17.35 9.55
N THR A 28 7.12 -16.70 8.43
CA THR A 28 7.53 -15.28 8.37
C THR A 28 6.35 -14.35 8.05
N GLU A 29 5.23 -14.95 7.63
CA GLU A 29 3.96 -14.28 7.34
C GLU A 29 3.04 -14.22 8.56
N ASN A 30 2.16 -13.23 8.62
CA ASN A 30 1.17 -13.11 9.68
C ASN A 30 0.24 -14.34 9.70
N PRO A 31 0.22 -15.10 10.82
CA PRO A 31 -0.59 -16.31 10.96
C PRO A 31 -2.08 -16.09 10.71
N ALA A 32 -2.62 -14.90 10.98
CA ALA A 32 -4.05 -14.62 10.85
C ALA A 32 -4.54 -14.59 9.40
N PHE A 33 -3.64 -14.34 8.42
CA PHE A 33 -4.00 -14.35 6.99
C PHE A 33 -3.76 -15.71 6.34
N GLU A 34 -2.70 -16.41 6.77
CA GLU A 34 -2.20 -17.60 6.08
C GLU A 34 -2.64 -18.94 6.70
N LEU A 35 -3.13 -18.93 7.93
CA LEU A 35 -3.64 -20.13 8.60
C LEU A 35 -5.16 -20.16 8.65
N ASN A 36 -5.72 -21.36 8.51
CA ASN A 36 -7.14 -21.55 8.75
C ASN A 36 -7.48 -21.28 10.23
N SER A 37 -8.69 -20.79 10.49
CA SER A 37 -9.14 -20.42 11.82
C SER A 37 -9.26 -21.61 12.79
N ALA A 38 -9.51 -22.82 12.27
CA ALA A 38 -9.64 -24.02 13.09
C ALA A 38 -8.30 -24.44 13.73
N LEU A 39 -7.20 -24.41 12.97
CA LEU A 39 -5.84 -24.62 13.46
C LEU A 39 -5.41 -23.50 14.38
N LEU A 40 -5.72 -22.25 14.02
CA LEU A 40 -5.37 -21.09 14.84
C LEU A 40 -6.00 -21.17 16.24
N SER A 41 -7.24 -21.66 16.34
CA SER A 41 -7.92 -21.84 17.63
C SER A 41 -7.32 -22.93 18.54
N ARG A 42 -6.49 -23.82 17.97
CA ARG A 42 -5.81 -24.93 18.70
C ARG A 42 -4.31 -24.68 18.86
N ALA A 43 -3.79 -23.58 18.34
CA ALA A 43 -2.38 -23.23 18.39
C ALA A 43 -2.16 -21.93 19.18
N ARG A 44 -1.09 -21.88 19.97
CA ARG A 44 -0.62 -20.61 20.57
C ARG A 44 0.30 -19.91 19.58
N VAL A 45 0.07 -18.63 19.35
CA VAL A 45 0.91 -17.80 18.47
C VAL A 45 1.95 -17.07 19.32
N TYR A 46 3.21 -17.29 19.01
CA TYR A 46 4.34 -16.58 19.60
C TYR A 46 5.00 -15.70 18.55
N ARG A 47 5.11 -14.40 18.82
CA ARG A 47 5.87 -13.48 17.98
C ARG A 47 7.35 -13.57 18.36
N LEU A 48 8.18 -13.93 17.39
CA LEU A 48 9.64 -13.86 17.53
C LEU A 48 10.14 -12.57 16.90
N HIS A 49 11.13 -11.94 17.52
CA HIS A 49 11.79 -10.76 17.00
C HIS A 49 13.12 -11.15 16.35
N SER A 50 13.56 -10.35 15.37
CA SER A 50 14.92 -10.45 14.84
C SER A 50 15.93 -10.21 15.96
N LEU A 51 17.06 -10.92 15.88
CA LEU A 51 18.12 -10.78 16.88
C LEU A 51 18.84 -9.44 16.71
N THR A 52 19.25 -8.87 17.83
CA THR A 52 20.16 -7.72 17.85
C THR A 52 21.56 -8.13 17.39
N ALA A 53 22.37 -7.16 16.97
CA ALA A 53 23.77 -7.42 16.62
C ALA A 53 24.57 -8.05 17.78
N GLN A 54 24.24 -7.68 19.02
CA GLN A 54 24.85 -8.25 20.24
C GLN A 54 24.48 -9.73 20.43
N GLU A 55 23.21 -10.08 20.24
CA GLU A 55 22.75 -11.47 20.29
C GLU A 55 23.34 -12.32 19.17
N LEU A 56 23.43 -11.78 17.95
CA LEU A 56 24.12 -12.43 16.85
C LEU A 56 25.61 -12.62 17.15
N GLY A 57 26.28 -11.63 17.75
CA GLY A 57 27.66 -11.75 18.19
C GLY A 57 27.88 -12.90 19.19
N MET A 58 26.90 -13.17 20.07
CA MET A 58 26.94 -14.34 20.96
C MET A 58 26.85 -15.66 20.20
N ILE A 59 26.00 -15.73 19.16
CA ILE A 59 25.87 -16.91 18.31
C ILE A 59 27.15 -17.14 17.50
N LEU A 60 27.73 -16.08 16.93
CA LEU A 60 28.98 -16.13 16.16
C LEU A 60 30.14 -16.61 17.03
N ARG A 61 30.28 -16.10 18.27
CA ARG A 61 31.30 -16.59 19.23
C ARG A 61 31.22 -18.10 19.47
N ARG A 62 30.00 -18.64 19.56
CA ARG A 62 29.80 -20.08 19.74
C ARG A 62 30.18 -20.87 18.48
N GLY A 63 29.83 -20.35 17.30
CA GLY A 63 30.20 -20.96 16.02
C GLY A 63 31.72 -20.97 15.79
N GLU A 64 32.40 -19.88 16.11
CA GLU A 64 33.86 -19.75 16.00
C GLU A 64 34.61 -20.80 16.80
N ALA A 65 34.21 -20.99 18.07
CA ALA A 65 34.78 -22.01 18.93
C ALA A 65 34.62 -23.44 18.38
N GLN A 66 33.57 -23.67 17.57
CA GLN A 66 33.29 -24.99 16.98
C GLN A 66 33.99 -25.19 15.63
N LEU A 67 34.29 -24.11 14.90
CA LEU A 67 34.97 -24.14 13.60
C LEU A 67 36.49 -23.91 13.69
N SER A 68 37.03 -23.66 14.89
CA SER A 68 38.42 -23.23 15.10
C SER A 68 38.78 -21.95 14.31
N LEU A 69 37.78 -21.11 14.06
CA LEU A 69 37.92 -19.83 13.37
C LEU A 69 38.13 -18.71 14.39
N THR A 70 39.12 -17.85 14.16
CA THR A 70 39.40 -16.69 15.00
C THR A 70 39.08 -15.41 14.25
N LEU A 71 37.98 -14.77 14.63
CA LEU A 71 37.62 -13.44 14.13
C LEU A 71 37.98 -12.35 15.13
N THR A 72 38.43 -11.21 14.59
CA THR A 72 38.50 -9.96 15.37
C THR A 72 37.10 -9.48 15.74
N GLU A 73 36.98 -8.62 16.76
CA GLU A 73 35.65 -8.10 17.14
C GLU A 73 35.01 -7.28 16.02
N ALA A 74 35.80 -6.51 15.26
CA ALA A 74 35.30 -5.76 14.11
C ALA A 74 34.74 -6.68 13.00
N GLN A 75 35.43 -7.79 12.71
CA GLN A 75 34.96 -8.77 11.74
C GLN A 75 33.65 -9.44 12.19
N ARG A 76 33.58 -9.79 13.48
CA ARG A 76 32.38 -10.37 14.09
C ARG A 76 31.19 -9.41 14.06
N GLU A 77 31.41 -8.15 14.40
CA GLU A 77 30.41 -7.09 14.32
C GLU A 77 29.94 -6.88 12.87
N GLY A 78 30.86 -6.86 11.91
CA GLY A 78 30.51 -6.73 10.49
C GLY A 78 29.67 -7.89 9.97
N ILE A 79 29.99 -9.14 10.34
CA ILE A 79 29.16 -10.31 10.00
C ILE A 79 27.79 -10.22 10.68
N ALA A 80 27.73 -9.81 11.96
CA ALA A 80 26.47 -9.65 12.67
C ALA A 80 25.57 -8.58 12.01
N LEU A 81 26.15 -7.46 11.58
CA LEU A 81 25.44 -6.42 10.83
C LEU A 81 24.96 -6.91 9.46
N ALA A 82 25.80 -7.64 8.73
CA ALA A 82 25.46 -8.21 7.42
C ALA A 82 24.39 -9.32 7.51
N ALA A 83 24.28 -9.98 8.66
CA ALA A 83 23.25 -10.98 8.92
C ALA A 83 21.87 -10.39 9.23
N ASP A 84 21.78 -9.09 9.55
CA ASP A 84 20.54 -8.33 9.73
C ASP A 84 19.48 -9.05 10.59
N GLY A 85 19.93 -9.54 11.75
CA GLY A 85 19.10 -10.22 12.74
C GLY A 85 18.68 -11.66 12.43
N ASP A 86 19.20 -12.28 11.36
CA ASP A 86 19.01 -13.71 11.03
C ASP A 86 20.23 -14.55 11.45
N ALA A 87 20.06 -15.38 12.49
CA ALA A 87 21.11 -16.29 12.99
C ALA A 87 21.59 -17.31 11.96
N ARG A 88 20.69 -17.84 11.11
CA ARG A 88 21.05 -18.83 10.08
C ARG A 88 21.99 -18.17 9.07
N ARG A 89 21.68 -16.95 8.67
CA ARG A 89 22.52 -16.17 7.77
C ARG A 89 23.86 -15.82 8.40
N ALA A 90 23.87 -15.42 9.67
CA ALA A 90 25.11 -15.17 10.41
C ALA A 90 26.01 -16.41 10.41
N LEU A 91 25.45 -17.60 10.66
CA LEU A 91 26.19 -18.86 10.63
C LEU A 91 26.65 -19.25 9.22
N ASN A 92 25.85 -19.02 8.18
CA ASN A 92 26.28 -19.25 6.80
C ASN A 92 27.46 -18.31 6.39
N LEU A 93 27.42 -17.04 6.81
CA LEU A 93 28.52 -16.10 6.59
C LEU A 93 29.76 -16.52 7.38
N LEU A 94 29.58 -17.08 8.58
CA LEU A 94 30.66 -17.62 9.39
C LEU A 94 31.29 -18.87 8.74
N GLU A 95 30.48 -19.74 8.14
CA GLU A 95 30.96 -20.89 7.37
C GLU A 95 31.74 -20.45 6.13
N LEU A 96 31.26 -19.43 5.41
CA LEU A 96 32.00 -18.82 4.30
C LEU A 96 33.33 -18.20 4.79
N ALA A 97 33.31 -17.47 5.90
CA ALA A 97 34.51 -16.92 6.52
C ALA A 97 35.53 -18.03 6.85
N MET A 98 35.07 -19.17 7.37
CA MET A 98 35.94 -20.31 7.61
C MET A 98 36.57 -20.84 6.31
N SER A 99 35.79 -20.96 5.23
CA SER A 99 36.30 -21.43 3.93
C SER A 99 37.33 -20.51 3.28
N LEU A 100 37.33 -19.23 3.68
CA LEU A 100 38.26 -18.20 3.20
C LEU A 100 39.39 -17.90 4.21
N SER A 101 39.40 -18.58 5.36
CA SER A 101 40.43 -18.40 6.38
C SER A 101 41.70 -19.18 6.04
N GLY A 102 42.85 -18.73 6.56
CA GLY A 102 44.12 -19.43 6.44
C GLY A 102 44.18 -20.74 7.23
N GLU A 103 45.25 -21.52 7.07
CA GLU A 103 45.45 -22.77 7.81
C GLU A 103 45.50 -22.57 9.34
N ASP A 104 45.79 -21.35 9.81
CA ASP A 104 45.78 -20.95 11.21
C ASP A 104 44.38 -20.53 11.72
N GLY A 105 43.35 -20.64 10.88
CA GLY A 105 41.98 -20.29 11.19
C GLY A 105 41.76 -18.79 11.34
N ARG A 106 42.63 -17.94 10.78
CA ARG A 106 42.46 -16.48 10.79
C ARG A 106 41.89 -16.00 9.46
N LEU A 107 40.92 -15.09 9.55
CA LEU A 107 40.38 -14.39 8.39
C LEU A 107 41.16 -13.09 8.17
N ASP A 108 41.71 -12.91 6.97
CA ASP A 108 42.36 -11.66 6.58
C ASP A 108 41.35 -10.63 6.05
N GLU A 109 41.81 -9.43 5.74
CA GLU A 109 40.93 -8.33 5.30
C GLU A 109 40.28 -8.62 3.95
N ALA A 110 41.02 -9.24 3.02
CA ALA A 110 40.51 -9.56 1.69
C ALA A 110 39.41 -10.63 1.75
N GLY A 111 39.60 -11.68 2.55
CA GLY A 111 38.59 -12.70 2.81
C GLY A 111 37.36 -12.10 3.51
N PHE A 112 37.57 -11.17 4.44
CA PHE A 112 36.47 -10.49 5.12
C PHE A 112 35.62 -9.63 4.19
N GLU A 113 36.23 -8.85 3.29
CA GLU A 113 35.47 -8.11 2.28
C GLU A 113 34.63 -9.03 1.39
N GLU A 114 35.18 -10.19 1.01
CA GLU A 114 34.47 -11.16 0.17
C GLU A 114 33.25 -11.77 0.88
N VAL A 115 33.38 -12.07 2.19
CA VAL A 115 32.24 -12.51 3.03
C VAL A 115 31.11 -11.48 3.02
N LEU A 116 31.45 -10.18 3.09
CA LEU A 116 30.46 -9.11 3.13
C LEU A 116 29.81 -8.82 1.76
N ARG A 117 30.55 -8.94 0.65
CA ARG A 117 30.01 -8.71 -0.71
C ARG A 117 28.94 -9.72 -1.12
N GLY A 118 29.05 -10.97 -0.67
CA GLY A 118 28.09 -12.04 -0.98
C GLY A 118 26.71 -11.91 -0.29
N SER A 119 26.47 -10.85 0.49
CA SER A 119 25.40 -10.78 1.47
C SER A 119 24.36 -9.67 1.15
N PRO A 120 23.37 -9.91 0.26
CA PRO A 120 22.30 -8.93 -0.01
C PRO A 120 21.34 -8.82 1.18
N ARG A 121 21.14 -7.63 1.77
CA ARG A 121 20.37 -7.41 3.03
C ARG A 121 19.01 -8.14 3.05
N ARG A 122 18.53 -8.47 4.25
CA ARG A 122 17.28 -9.24 4.42
C ARG A 122 16.09 -8.46 3.88
N PHE A 123 15.48 -9.01 2.83
CA PHE A 123 14.19 -8.54 2.35
C PHE A 123 13.29 -9.71 2.07
N ASP A 124 12.20 -9.76 2.82
CA ASP A 124 11.15 -10.73 2.58
C ASP A 124 10.18 -10.10 1.58
N LYS A 125 10.30 -10.46 0.30
CA LYS A 125 9.51 -9.87 -0.79
C LYS A 125 7.99 -10.06 -0.62
N ASN A 126 7.56 -10.95 0.27
CA ASN A 126 6.15 -11.20 0.57
C ASN A 126 5.79 -11.18 2.08
N GLY A 127 6.77 -11.06 2.99
CA GLY A 127 6.56 -11.12 4.44
C GLY A 127 5.94 -9.87 5.09
N ASP A 128 5.56 -9.99 6.37
CA ASP A 128 4.99 -8.90 7.19
C ASP A 128 5.85 -7.62 7.16
N ASN A 129 7.18 -7.74 7.13
CA ASN A 129 8.10 -6.61 7.08
C ASN A 129 7.94 -5.79 5.79
N PHE A 130 7.64 -6.42 4.66
CA PHE A 130 7.36 -5.72 3.41
C PHE A 130 6.09 -4.88 3.51
N TYR A 131 5.02 -5.47 4.06
CA TYR A 131 3.75 -4.78 4.28
C TYR A 131 3.88 -3.64 5.28
N ASP A 132 4.69 -3.79 6.33
CA ASP A 132 5.00 -2.74 7.30
C ASP A 132 5.75 -1.58 6.65
N GLN A 133 6.75 -1.86 5.80
CA GLN A 133 7.50 -0.80 5.11
C GLN A 133 6.66 -0.04 4.09
N ILE A 134 5.85 -0.72 3.27
CA ILE A 134 4.97 -0.01 2.32
C ILE A 134 3.88 0.79 3.05
N SER A 135 3.41 0.29 4.18
CA SER A 135 2.50 0.97 5.09
C SER A 135 3.15 2.21 5.70
N ALA A 136 4.42 2.14 6.09
CA ALA A 136 5.19 3.26 6.61
C ALA A 136 5.45 4.34 5.54
N LEU A 137 5.85 3.94 4.33
CA LEU A 137 5.98 4.85 3.17
C LEU A 137 4.67 5.63 2.92
N HIS A 138 3.56 4.90 2.81
CA HIS A 138 2.26 5.51 2.53
C HIS A 138 1.81 6.44 3.67
N LYS A 139 2.03 6.05 4.93
CA LYS A 139 1.74 6.91 6.09
C LYS A 139 2.63 8.14 6.14
N ALA A 140 3.90 8.05 5.77
CA ALA A 140 4.81 9.19 5.72
C ALA A 140 4.39 10.21 4.64
N VAL A 141 4.01 9.74 3.45
CA VAL A 141 3.45 10.60 2.39
C VAL A 141 2.17 11.28 2.88
N ARG A 142 1.21 10.52 3.42
CA ARG A 142 -0.05 11.07 3.98
C ARG A 142 0.21 12.06 5.12
N GLY A 143 1.19 11.78 5.96
CA GLY A 143 1.60 12.61 7.10
C GLY A 143 2.47 13.81 6.72
N SER A 144 2.69 14.05 5.42
CA SER A 144 3.53 15.12 4.89
C SER A 144 4.96 15.14 5.41
N SER A 145 5.59 13.96 5.51
CA SER A 145 6.98 13.79 5.90
C SER A 145 7.82 13.31 4.70
N PRO A 146 8.36 14.22 3.86
CA PRO A 146 9.09 13.86 2.65
C PRO A 146 10.37 13.07 2.97
N ASP A 147 11.09 13.44 4.03
CA ASP A 147 12.33 12.75 4.43
C ASP A 147 12.07 11.30 4.85
N ALA A 148 11.06 11.08 5.70
CA ALA A 148 10.67 9.73 6.12
C ALA A 148 10.13 8.92 4.94
N ALA A 149 9.37 9.54 4.03
CA ALA A 149 8.88 8.88 2.82
C ALA A 149 10.04 8.43 1.93
N LEU A 150 11.04 9.28 1.70
CA LEU A 150 12.25 8.89 0.97
C LEU A 150 13.01 7.77 1.67
N TYR A 151 13.17 7.83 3.00
CA TYR A 151 13.82 6.77 3.76
C TYR A 151 13.14 5.40 3.56
N TRP A 152 11.82 5.33 3.71
CA TRP A 152 11.08 4.08 3.53
C TRP A 152 11.10 3.59 2.08
N TYR A 153 11.05 4.51 1.11
CA TYR A 153 11.22 4.18 -0.30
C TYR A 153 12.58 3.55 -0.58
N CYS A 154 13.67 4.18 -0.13
CA CYS A 154 15.03 3.66 -0.29
C CYS A 154 15.23 2.34 0.46
N ARG A 155 14.66 2.17 1.66
CA ARG A 155 14.70 0.89 2.41
C ARG A 155 14.03 -0.25 1.64
N MET A 156 12.92 0.03 0.96
CA MET A 156 12.25 -0.95 0.13
C MET A 156 13.06 -1.28 -1.14
N LEU A 157 13.67 -0.29 -1.79
CA LEU A 157 14.56 -0.52 -2.93
C LEU A 157 15.81 -1.32 -2.56
N ASP A 158 16.49 -0.96 -1.47
CA ASP A 158 17.65 -1.67 -0.90
C ASP A 158 17.32 -3.13 -0.56
N GLY A 159 16.07 -3.39 -0.17
CA GLY A 159 15.58 -4.74 0.00
C GLY A 159 15.34 -5.51 -1.31
N GLY A 160 15.24 -4.85 -2.47
CA GLY A 160 14.86 -5.51 -3.72
C GLY A 160 13.34 -5.59 -3.92
N CYS A 161 12.60 -4.62 -3.37
CA CYS A 161 11.23 -4.36 -3.80
C CYS A 161 11.20 -4.10 -5.30
N ASP A 162 10.21 -4.67 -5.98
CA ASP A 162 9.94 -4.27 -7.36
C ASP A 162 9.53 -2.79 -7.42
N SER A 163 10.29 -1.97 -8.14
CA SER A 163 10.04 -0.53 -8.31
C SER A 163 8.67 -0.27 -8.97
N LEU A 164 8.16 -1.18 -9.80
CA LEU A 164 6.81 -1.07 -10.37
C LEU A 164 5.71 -1.28 -9.30
N TYR A 165 5.98 -2.08 -8.27
CA TYR A 165 5.08 -2.16 -7.11
C TYR A 165 5.01 -0.82 -6.37
N LEU A 166 6.15 -0.16 -6.18
CA LEU A 166 6.21 1.16 -5.56
C LEU A 166 5.47 2.19 -6.42
N ALA A 167 5.64 2.17 -7.75
CA ALA A 167 4.92 3.05 -8.67
C ALA A 167 3.38 2.94 -8.53
N ARG A 168 2.85 1.70 -8.46
CA ARG A 168 1.42 1.46 -8.20
C ARG A 168 0.93 2.11 -6.91
N ARG A 169 1.75 2.05 -5.86
CA ARG A 169 1.42 2.62 -4.55
C ARG A 169 1.49 4.15 -4.57
N VAL A 170 2.43 4.74 -5.29
CA VAL A 170 2.53 6.20 -5.51
C VAL A 170 1.31 6.74 -6.22
N ILE A 171 0.86 6.10 -7.31
CA ILE A 171 -0.40 6.45 -7.99
C ILE A 171 -1.58 6.37 -7.03
N ARG A 172 -1.65 5.30 -6.22
CA ARG A 172 -2.73 5.14 -5.24
C ARG A 172 -2.77 6.30 -4.24
N MET A 173 -1.62 6.72 -3.71
CA MET A 173 -1.50 7.86 -2.79
C MET A 173 -1.97 9.17 -3.44
N ALA A 174 -1.66 9.39 -4.72
CA ALA A 174 -2.10 10.58 -5.45
C ALA A 174 -3.63 10.75 -5.47
N SER A 175 -4.38 9.66 -5.70
CA SER A 175 -5.85 9.73 -5.71
C SER A 175 -6.49 9.63 -4.32
N GLU A 176 -5.88 8.90 -3.38
CA GLU A 176 -6.45 8.66 -2.04
C GLU A 176 -6.16 9.79 -1.06
N ASP A 177 -4.93 10.32 -1.04
CA ASP A 177 -4.46 11.23 0.00
C ASP A 177 -4.28 12.69 -0.48
N ILE A 178 -4.18 12.91 -1.80
CA ILE A 178 -4.07 14.26 -2.40
C ILE A 178 -5.39 14.64 -3.10
N GLY A 179 -5.89 13.76 -3.98
CA GLY A 179 -7.18 13.92 -4.64
C GLY A 179 -7.30 15.24 -5.41
N ASN A 180 -8.45 15.90 -5.28
CA ASN A 180 -8.70 17.17 -5.96
C ASN A 180 -8.05 18.38 -5.28
N ALA A 181 -7.38 18.21 -4.13
CA ALA A 181 -6.63 19.31 -3.52
C ALA A 181 -5.43 19.72 -4.39
N ASP A 182 -4.84 18.76 -5.11
CA ASP A 182 -3.91 19.01 -6.22
C ASP A 182 -4.02 17.92 -7.29
N PRO A 183 -4.86 18.10 -8.32
CA PRO A 183 -5.09 17.07 -9.35
C PRO A 183 -3.84 16.67 -10.15
N ARG A 184 -2.80 17.52 -10.19
CA ARG A 184 -1.55 17.25 -10.93
C ARG A 184 -0.75 16.12 -10.32
N ALA A 185 -0.99 15.80 -9.04
CA ALA A 185 -0.35 14.70 -8.34
C ALA A 185 -0.50 13.35 -9.07
N LEU A 186 -1.67 13.09 -9.67
CA LEU A 186 -1.91 11.86 -10.41
C LEU A 186 -1.07 11.81 -11.69
N SER A 187 -1.06 12.89 -12.47
CA SER A 187 -0.26 13.00 -13.69
C SER A 187 1.24 12.87 -13.40
N LEU A 188 1.75 13.58 -12.39
CA LEU A 188 3.16 13.47 -11.99
C LEU A 188 3.54 12.03 -11.59
N SER A 189 2.65 11.34 -10.88
CA SER A 189 2.87 9.94 -10.48
C SER A 189 2.89 8.98 -11.67
N LEU A 190 2.03 9.22 -12.67
CA LEU A 190 2.01 8.47 -13.93
C LEU A 190 3.26 8.75 -14.78
N ASP A 191 3.69 10.01 -14.87
CA ASP A 191 4.89 10.40 -15.60
C ASP A 191 6.14 9.78 -14.97
N ALA A 192 6.20 9.74 -13.63
CA ALA A 192 7.26 9.05 -12.90
C ALA A 192 7.27 7.54 -13.16
N TRP A 193 6.10 6.90 -13.20
CA TRP A 193 5.99 5.49 -13.60
C TRP A 193 6.50 5.29 -15.03
N GLN A 194 6.00 6.06 -16.00
CA GLN A 194 6.42 5.91 -17.40
C GLN A 194 7.93 6.14 -17.57
N THR A 195 8.50 7.06 -16.78
CA THR A 195 9.95 7.28 -16.75
C THR A 195 10.67 6.05 -16.22
N LEU A 196 10.17 5.43 -15.14
CA LEU A 196 10.71 4.18 -14.62
C LEU A 196 10.67 3.04 -15.66
N GLU A 197 9.56 2.86 -16.37
CA GLU A 197 9.45 1.83 -17.40
C GLU A 197 10.41 2.03 -18.57
N ARG A 198 10.69 3.30 -18.93
CA ARG A 198 11.56 3.64 -20.07
C ARG A 198 13.04 3.61 -19.72
N LEU A 199 13.41 4.10 -18.54
CA LEU A 199 14.81 4.22 -18.13
C LEU A 199 15.31 3.00 -17.33
N GLY A 200 14.41 2.29 -16.64
CA GLY A 200 14.79 1.23 -15.70
C GLY A 200 15.49 1.77 -14.45
N SER A 201 16.12 0.89 -13.69
CA SER A 201 16.91 1.25 -12.50
C SER A 201 18.37 1.51 -12.87
N PRO A 202 19.05 2.48 -12.21
CA PRO A 202 18.54 3.35 -11.14
C PRO A 202 17.87 4.66 -11.60
N GLU A 203 18.00 5.09 -12.86
CA GLU A 203 17.57 6.43 -13.31
C GLU A 203 16.07 6.65 -13.15
N GLY A 204 15.26 5.63 -13.40
CA GLY A 204 13.82 5.64 -13.23
C GLY A 204 13.36 5.72 -11.77
N GLU A 205 14.16 5.20 -10.84
CA GLU A 205 13.87 5.22 -9.41
C GLU A 205 13.91 6.65 -8.84
N LEU A 206 14.75 7.51 -9.43
CA LEU A 206 14.81 8.92 -9.08
C LEU A 206 13.52 9.66 -9.46
N ALA A 207 12.89 9.30 -10.58
CA ALA A 207 11.61 9.89 -10.98
C ALA A 207 10.48 9.55 -9.99
N LEU A 208 10.47 8.31 -9.46
CA LEU A 208 9.55 7.95 -8.38
C LEU A 208 9.86 8.69 -7.07
N ALA A 209 11.13 8.88 -6.71
CA ALA A 209 11.52 9.69 -5.56
C ALA A 209 11.02 11.13 -5.68
N GLN A 210 11.08 11.72 -6.88
CA GLN A 210 10.51 13.04 -7.18
C GLN A 210 9.00 13.07 -6.98
N ALA A 211 8.26 12.06 -7.47
CA ALA A 211 6.83 11.98 -7.24
C ALA A 211 6.48 11.83 -5.75
N ILE A 212 7.17 10.94 -5.03
CA ILE A 212 6.95 10.70 -3.59
C ILE A 212 7.14 11.98 -2.77
N THR A 213 8.22 12.70 -3.00
CA THR A 213 8.51 13.96 -2.30
C THR A 213 7.50 15.06 -2.64
N TYR A 214 7.05 15.12 -3.89
CA TYR A 214 5.96 16.01 -4.28
C TYR A 214 4.67 15.68 -3.52
N LEU A 215 4.23 14.41 -3.56
CA LEU A 215 3.01 13.96 -2.87
C LEU A 215 3.07 14.24 -1.36
N ALA A 216 4.23 14.04 -0.73
CA ALA A 216 4.44 14.36 0.67
C ALA A 216 4.33 15.87 0.94
N SER A 217 4.68 16.73 -0.01
CA SER A 217 4.79 18.18 0.20
C SER A 217 3.53 18.99 -0.18
N VAL A 218 2.57 18.41 -0.91
CA VAL A 218 1.37 19.12 -1.38
C VAL A 218 0.17 19.02 -0.42
N PRO A 219 -0.87 19.89 -0.58
CA PRO A 219 -2.09 19.81 0.21
C PRO A 219 -2.75 18.43 0.14
N LYS A 220 -3.24 17.95 1.29
CA LYS A 220 -3.86 16.62 1.42
C LYS A 220 -5.38 16.72 1.32
N SER A 221 -6.02 15.78 0.66
CA SER A 221 -7.47 15.58 0.72
C SER A 221 -7.81 14.12 0.42
N ASN A 222 -8.60 13.53 1.32
CA ASN A 222 -9.25 12.25 1.09
C ASN A 222 -10.74 12.42 0.71
N ALA A 223 -11.21 13.63 0.39
CA ALA A 223 -12.62 13.92 0.13
C ALA A 223 -13.17 13.11 -1.06
N VAL A 224 -12.37 12.92 -2.12
CA VAL A 224 -12.74 12.07 -3.26
C VAL A 224 -12.89 10.61 -2.81
N TYR A 225 -11.95 10.12 -2.01
CA TYR A 225 -11.94 8.74 -1.54
C TYR A 225 -13.13 8.42 -0.61
N THR A 226 -13.42 9.31 0.33
CA THR A 226 -14.57 9.15 1.24
C THR A 226 -15.90 9.30 0.49
N ALA A 227 -16.01 10.24 -0.45
CA ALA A 227 -17.18 10.40 -1.31
C ALA A 227 -17.46 9.14 -2.15
N PHE A 228 -16.42 8.58 -2.77
CA PHE A 228 -16.55 7.36 -3.55
C PHE A 228 -17.02 6.19 -2.69
N LYS A 229 -16.42 5.99 -1.51
CA LYS A 229 -16.87 4.96 -0.55
C LYS A 229 -18.31 5.16 -0.10
N ALA A 230 -18.72 6.39 0.19
CA ALA A 230 -20.09 6.69 0.59
C ALA A 230 -21.09 6.38 -0.54
N ALA A 231 -20.77 6.74 -1.78
CA ALA A 231 -21.59 6.41 -2.95
C ALA A 231 -21.69 4.89 -3.18
N GLN A 232 -20.57 4.16 -3.10
CA GLN A 232 -20.57 2.70 -3.20
C GLN A 232 -21.44 2.05 -2.13
N ARG A 233 -21.38 2.56 -0.90
CA ARG A 233 -22.19 2.09 0.22
C ARG A 233 -23.68 2.36 -0.02
N ALA A 234 -24.04 3.57 -0.45
CA ALA A 234 -25.42 3.92 -0.75
C ALA A 234 -26.02 3.02 -1.85
N VAL A 235 -25.23 2.66 -2.87
CA VAL A 235 -25.65 1.71 -3.92
C VAL A 235 -25.79 0.28 -3.38
N ALA A 236 -24.89 -0.15 -2.48
CA ALA A 236 -24.93 -1.49 -1.92
C ALA A 236 -26.06 -1.69 -0.90
N GLU A 237 -26.41 -0.65 -0.15
CA GLU A 237 -27.49 -0.66 0.85
C GLU A 237 -28.85 -0.31 0.25
N GLY A 238 -28.86 0.40 -0.88
CA GLY A 238 -30.07 0.83 -1.59
C GLY A 238 -30.68 -0.26 -2.47
N GLY A 239 -31.91 0.01 -2.94
CA GLY A 239 -32.54 -0.76 -4.01
C GLY A 239 -31.97 -0.43 -5.38
N SER A 240 -32.44 -1.12 -6.42
CA SER A 240 -32.12 -0.82 -7.82
C SER A 240 -33.04 0.30 -8.34
N ASP A 241 -32.85 1.52 -7.84
CA ASP A 241 -33.60 2.68 -8.32
C ASP A 241 -33.41 2.86 -9.83
N GLU A 242 -34.51 3.08 -10.55
CA GLU A 242 -34.44 3.35 -11.98
C GLU A 242 -33.85 4.74 -12.24
N VAL A 243 -33.21 4.89 -13.41
CA VAL A 243 -32.79 6.22 -13.89
C VAL A 243 -34.03 7.10 -14.07
N PRO A 244 -34.09 8.33 -13.50
CA PRO A 244 -35.19 9.25 -13.71
C PRO A 244 -35.46 9.53 -15.19
N ILE A 245 -36.73 9.64 -15.58
CA ILE A 245 -37.15 9.78 -16.98
C ILE A 245 -36.43 10.93 -17.70
N HIS A 246 -36.25 12.08 -17.04
CA HIS A 246 -35.58 13.26 -17.61
C HIS A 246 -34.08 13.06 -17.85
N LEU A 247 -33.46 12.00 -17.32
CA LEU A 247 -32.06 11.64 -17.54
C LEU A 247 -31.90 10.43 -18.47
N ARG A 248 -32.99 9.74 -18.83
CA ARG A 248 -32.95 8.58 -19.71
C ARG A 248 -32.61 9.01 -21.13
N ASN A 249 -31.82 8.17 -21.80
CA ASN A 249 -31.58 8.32 -23.23
C ASN A 249 -32.85 7.97 -24.03
N ALA A 250 -33.13 8.74 -25.09
CA ALA A 250 -34.29 8.55 -25.96
C ALA A 250 -33.92 8.40 -27.45
N PRO A 251 -33.09 7.40 -27.83
CA PRO A 251 -32.57 7.29 -29.18
C PRO A 251 -33.59 6.69 -30.16
N THR A 252 -34.60 5.96 -29.68
CA THR A 252 -35.60 5.27 -30.51
C THR A 252 -36.96 5.98 -30.48
N LYS A 253 -37.81 5.71 -31.48
CA LYS A 253 -39.20 6.21 -31.50
C LYS A 253 -40.01 5.69 -30.32
N LEU A 254 -39.78 4.43 -29.91
CA LEU A 254 -40.43 3.83 -28.76
C LEU A 254 -40.02 4.55 -27.46
N ALA A 255 -38.73 4.78 -27.23
CA ALA A 255 -38.25 5.48 -26.04
C ALA A 255 -38.81 6.91 -25.93
N LYS A 256 -38.94 7.63 -27.06
CA LYS A 256 -39.60 8.94 -27.09
C LYS A 256 -41.09 8.86 -26.79
N ALA A 257 -41.77 7.83 -27.30
CA ALA A 257 -43.18 7.59 -27.00
C ALA A 257 -43.42 7.22 -25.53
N GLU A 258 -42.45 6.56 -24.89
CA GLU A 258 -42.41 6.26 -23.45
C GLU A 258 -41.97 7.46 -22.60
N GLY A 259 -41.75 8.62 -23.22
CA GLY A 259 -41.41 9.86 -22.53
C GLY A 259 -39.96 9.96 -22.05
N HIS A 260 -39.06 9.07 -22.47
CA HIS A 260 -37.64 9.17 -22.09
C HIS A 260 -37.06 10.50 -22.55
N GLY A 261 -36.27 11.15 -21.68
CA GLY A 261 -35.69 12.46 -21.94
C GLY A 261 -36.71 13.61 -21.95
N ALA A 262 -38.00 13.35 -21.68
CA ALA A 262 -38.97 14.40 -21.47
C ALA A 262 -38.56 15.26 -20.28
N ASP A 263 -38.77 16.57 -20.41
CA ASP A 263 -38.37 17.57 -19.41
C ASP A 263 -36.87 17.59 -19.05
N TYR A 264 -36.01 17.00 -19.89
CA TYR A 264 -34.56 17.17 -19.75
C TYR A 264 -34.20 18.65 -19.90
N ARG A 265 -33.43 19.14 -18.94
CA ARG A 265 -32.92 20.51 -18.92
C ARG A 265 -31.48 20.52 -19.42
N TYR A 266 -31.28 20.96 -20.66
CA TYR A 266 -29.95 21.05 -21.24
C TYR A 266 -29.21 22.25 -20.67
N ALA A 267 -28.30 21.98 -19.71
CA ALA A 267 -27.68 23.02 -18.90
C ALA A 267 -26.99 24.12 -19.71
N HIS A 268 -26.39 23.83 -20.87
CA HIS A 268 -25.71 24.82 -21.71
C HIS A 268 -26.62 25.90 -22.31
N ASP A 269 -27.93 25.62 -22.43
CA ASP A 269 -28.92 26.60 -22.89
C ASP A 269 -29.46 27.45 -21.73
N GLU A 270 -29.09 27.14 -20.49
CA GLU A 270 -29.47 27.89 -19.30
C GLU A 270 -28.37 28.88 -18.86
N THR A 271 -28.76 29.87 -18.05
CA THR A 271 -27.84 30.90 -17.54
C THR A 271 -26.65 30.29 -16.80
N ASP A 272 -25.45 30.74 -17.14
CA ASP A 272 -24.16 30.23 -16.65
C ASP A 272 -23.89 28.75 -16.92
N ALA A 273 -24.57 28.16 -17.91
CA ALA A 273 -24.51 26.74 -18.22
C ALA A 273 -24.89 25.84 -17.01
N PHE A 274 -25.87 26.28 -16.19
CA PHE A 274 -26.28 25.58 -14.98
C PHE A 274 -27.81 25.55 -14.81
N ALA A 275 -28.38 24.34 -14.86
CA ALA A 275 -29.81 24.09 -14.65
C ALA A 275 -30.20 24.16 -13.17
N ALA A 276 -30.29 25.37 -12.61
CA ALA A 276 -30.58 25.58 -11.19
C ALA A 276 -31.92 24.95 -10.79
N GLY A 277 -31.92 24.20 -9.69
CA GLY A 277 -33.09 23.48 -9.15
C GLY A 277 -33.31 22.10 -9.78
N GLU A 278 -32.47 21.66 -10.72
CA GLU A 278 -32.52 20.30 -11.25
C GLU A 278 -32.04 19.26 -10.22
N SER A 279 -32.48 18.01 -10.36
CA SER A 279 -31.95 16.88 -9.60
C SER A 279 -31.45 15.77 -10.51
N TYR A 280 -30.25 15.28 -10.21
CA TYR A 280 -29.59 14.20 -10.94
C TYR A 280 -29.63 12.85 -10.21
N PHE A 281 -30.25 12.81 -9.02
CA PHE A 281 -30.53 11.58 -8.28
C PHE A 281 -31.95 11.09 -8.57
N PRO A 282 -32.24 9.79 -8.37
CA PRO A 282 -33.62 9.34 -8.16
C PRO A 282 -34.22 10.07 -6.95
N GLU A 283 -35.55 10.14 -6.92
CA GLU A 283 -36.28 10.86 -5.87
C GLU A 283 -35.93 10.34 -4.46
N SER A 284 -35.74 9.03 -4.31
CA SER A 284 -35.28 8.35 -3.09
C SER A 284 -33.97 8.89 -2.51
N LEU A 285 -33.09 9.42 -3.37
CA LEU A 285 -31.78 9.96 -3.02
C LEU A 285 -31.71 11.47 -3.19
N HIS A 286 -32.84 12.14 -3.46
CA HIS A 286 -32.85 13.58 -3.65
C HIS A 286 -32.26 14.30 -2.43
N GLY A 287 -31.34 15.24 -2.69
CA GLY A 287 -30.63 16.00 -1.64
C GLY A 287 -29.42 15.29 -1.02
N SER A 288 -29.12 14.04 -1.40
CA SER A 288 -27.94 13.31 -0.95
C SER A 288 -26.64 14.04 -1.29
N ARG A 289 -25.63 13.89 -0.43
CA ARG A 289 -24.30 14.50 -0.60
C ARG A 289 -23.21 13.52 -0.23
N PHE A 290 -22.38 13.17 -1.22
CA PHE A 290 -21.21 12.32 -1.01
C PHE A 290 -19.92 13.11 -1.01
N TYR A 291 -19.79 14.10 -1.91
CA TYR A 291 -18.56 14.88 -2.07
C TYR A 291 -18.64 16.21 -1.34
N GLU A 292 -17.84 16.33 -0.28
CA GLU A 292 -17.64 17.57 0.47
C GLU A 292 -16.15 17.97 0.37
N PRO A 293 -15.78 18.87 -0.56
CA PRO A 293 -14.40 19.29 -0.73
C PRO A 293 -13.89 20.03 0.51
N THR A 294 -12.58 19.96 0.72
CA THR A 294 -11.90 20.59 1.85
C THR A 294 -11.50 22.03 1.50
N ASP A 295 -10.98 22.78 2.46
CA ASP A 295 -10.48 24.15 2.22
C ASP A 295 -9.03 24.18 1.72
N ARG A 296 -8.45 23.02 1.39
CA ARG A 296 -7.03 22.85 1.09
C ARG A 296 -6.78 22.83 -0.42
N GLY A 297 -5.72 23.50 -0.86
CA GLY A 297 -5.32 23.52 -2.26
C GLY A 297 -6.44 24.02 -3.19
N LEU A 298 -6.63 23.35 -4.33
CA LEU A 298 -7.66 23.68 -5.30
C LEU A 298 -9.09 23.45 -4.77
N GLU A 299 -9.27 22.54 -3.80
CA GLU A 299 -10.60 22.22 -3.27
C GLU A 299 -11.27 23.42 -2.61
N GLY A 300 -10.54 24.38 -2.06
CA GLY A 300 -11.15 25.60 -1.52
C GLY A 300 -11.97 26.36 -2.56
N ARG A 301 -11.49 26.44 -3.81
CA ARG A 301 -12.24 27.04 -4.93
C ARG A 301 -13.40 26.16 -5.38
N ILE A 302 -13.20 24.84 -5.39
CA ILE A 302 -14.25 23.88 -5.73
C ILE A 302 -15.40 23.97 -4.71
N LYS A 303 -15.08 24.03 -3.42
CA LYS A 303 -16.02 24.18 -2.32
C LYS A 303 -16.84 25.46 -2.44
N ALA A 304 -16.18 26.59 -2.71
CA ALA A 304 -16.85 27.87 -2.94
C ALA A 304 -17.83 27.81 -4.12
N ARG A 305 -17.39 27.24 -5.26
CA ARG A 305 -18.25 27.04 -6.44
C ARG A 305 -19.45 26.14 -6.11
N LEU A 306 -19.23 24.98 -5.50
CA LEU A 306 -20.32 24.06 -5.16
C LEU A 306 -21.29 24.68 -4.14
N HIS A 307 -20.80 25.50 -3.20
CA HIS A 307 -21.66 26.24 -2.28
C HIS A 307 -22.58 27.23 -3.02
N ASP A 308 -22.04 28.02 -3.96
CA ASP A 308 -22.84 28.94 -4.78
C ASP A 308 -23.91 28.20 -5.59
N LEU A 309 -23.55 27.12 -6.28
CA LEU A 309 -24.50 26.29 -7.03
C LEU A 309 -25.63 25.77 -6.14
N ARG A 310 -25.30 25.28 -4.93
CA ARG A 310 -26.29 24.81 -3.94
C ARG A 310 -27.22 25.93 -3.44
N VAL A 311 -26.74 27.18 -3.36
CA VAL A 311 -27.58 28.34 -3.04
C VAL A 311 -28.55 28.60 -4.20
N ARG A 312 -28.05 28.62 -5.44
CA ARG A 312 -28.86 28.81 -6.64
C ARG A 312 -29.94 27.74 -6.79
N ASP A 313 -29.63 26.47 -6.52
CA ASP A 313 -30.62 25.38 -6.53
C ASP A 313 -31.78 25.63 -5.56
N ARG A 314 -31.49 26.14 -4.36
CA ARG A 314 -32.52 26.44 -3.34
C ARG A 314 -33.41 27.61 -3.72
N LEU A 315 -32.85 28.60 -4.43
CA LEU A 315 -33.54 29.81 -4.87
C LEU A 315 -34.24 29.65 -6.23
N ALA A 316 -34.01 28.55 -6.94
CA ALA A 316 -34.61 28.30 -8.23
C ALA A 316 -36.14 28.24 -8.15
N SER A 317 -36.81 28.90 -9.09
CA SER A 317 -38.28 28.87 -9.21
C SER A 317 -38.80 27.53 -9.71
N ARG A 318 -38.02 26.83 -10.55
CA ARG A 318 -38.31 25.48 -11.05
C ARG A 318 -37.39 24.49 -10.32
N ARG A 319 -37.95 23.72 -9.39
CA ARG A 319 -37.24 22.66 -8.66
C ARG A 319 -37.78 21.29 -9.04
N ARG A 320 -36.88 20.31 -9.18
CA ARG A 320 -37.24 18.91 -9.44
C ARG A 320 -37.62 18.23 -8.13
N TYR A 321 -38.68 17.42 -8.16
CA TYR A 321 -39.26 16.72 -7.00
C TYR A 321 -39.77 17.66 -5.89
N SER A 322 -40.11 18.91 -6.23
CA SER A 322 -40.70 19.89 -5.31
C SER A 322 -42.20 20.03 -5.47
#